data_AF-A0A7S2EXK9-F1
#
_entry.id   AF-A0A7S2EXK9-F1
#
_cell.length_a   1.000
_cell.length_b   1.000
_cell.length_c   1.000
_cell.angle_alpha   90.00
_cell.angle_beta   90.00
_cell.angle_gamma   90.00
#
_symmetry.space_group_name_H-M   'P 1'
#
loop_
_entity.id
_entity.type
_entity.pdbx_description
1 polymer ?
#
loop_
_entity_poly.entity_id
_entity_poly.type
_entity_poly.pdbx_seq_one_letter_code
_entity_poly.pdbx_strand_id
1 'polypeptide(L)'
;IDTTQQYKLNRLHYLLKNKGLSVNPNIKYVAVDFEEQDFIECLQDNDFDVDEPTLFLWEGVCMYLDEKSVKEVMNNIKANAGSESYLYMDILTAKKNKSNKVLQFLLSVLQKIKEPMKFTIPTDSKDTKGDALAEFFEESGFGVLEICHPADM
;
A
#
# COMPACT_ATOMS: atom_id res chain seq x y z
N ILE A 1 -19.27 9.93 10.75
CA ILE A 1 -18.44 10.09 9.54
C ILE A 1 -18.30 8.69 8.98
N ASP A 2 -18.68 8.47 7.72
CA ASP A 2 -18.53 7.17 7.06
C ASP A 2 -17.04 6.82 6.95
N THR A 3 -16.70 5.54 7.03
CA THR A 3 -15.35 5.10 6.68
C THR A 3 -15.11 5.34 5.19
N THR A 4 -13.84 5.44 4.78
CA THR A 4 -13.46 5.66 3.38
C THR A 4 -14.09 4.60 2.45
N GLN A 5 -14.12 3.34 2.87
CA GLN A 5 -14.75 2.27 2.09
C GLN A 5 -16.28 2.44 2.01
N GLN A 6 -16.95 2.70 3.13
CA GLN A 6 -18.40 2.86 3.16
C GLN A 6 -18.85 4.01 2.23
N TYR A 7 -18.12 5.13 2.25
CA TYR A 7 -18.37 6.25 1.34
C TYR A 7 -18.25 5.84 -0.14
N LYS A 8 -17.16 5.12 -0.50
CA LYS A 8 -16.93 4.63 -1.87
C LYS A 8 -18.04 3.67 -2.32
N LEU A 9 -18.47 2.75 -1.46
CA LEU A 9 -19.55 1.80 -1.74
C LEU A 9 -20.90 2.51 -1.91
N ASN A 10 -21.22 3.47 -1.06
CA ASN A 10 -22.42 4.30 -1.21
C ASN A 10 -22.45 5.01 -2.57
N ARG A 11 -21.30 5.57 -2.99
CA ARG A 11 -21.17 6.21 -4.30
C ARG A 11 -21.30 5.22 -5.45
N LEU A 12 -20.68 4.05 -5.35
CA LEU A 12 -20.77 2.99 -6.35
C LEU A 12 -22.22 2.52 -6.54
N HIS A 13 -22.91 2.20 -5.45
CA HIS A 13 -24.31 1.76 -5.49
C HIS A 13 -25.23 2.81 -6.14
N TYR A 14 -25.04 4.09 -5.82
CA TYR A 14 -25.78 5.17 -6.46
C TYR A 14 -25.57 5.20 -7.98
N LEU A 15 -24.32 5.05 -8.45
CA LEU A 15 -24.00 5.08 -9.88
C LEU A 15 -24.53 3.84 -10.62
N LEU A 16 -24.39 2.66 -10.03
CA LEU A 16 -24.89 1.41 -10.59
C LEU A 16 -26.42 1.44 -10.75
N LYS A 17 -27.13 1.88 -9.71
CA LYS A 17 -28.60 2.05 -9.74
C LYS A 17 -29.04 3.00 -10.85
N ASN A 18 -28.37 4.14 -11.00
CA ASN A 18 -28.73 5.14 -12.01
C ASN A 18 -28.41 4.70 -13.44
N LYS A 19 -27.51 3.74 -13.63
CA LYS A 19 -27.13 3.20 -14.95
C LYS A 19 -27.76 1.83 -15.24
N GLY A 20 -28.53 1.26 -14.32
CA GLY A 20 -29.07 -0.09 -14.47
C GLY A 20 -27.99 -1.18 -14.54
N LEU A 21 -26.84 -0.95 -13.91
CA LEU A 21 -25.71 -1.89 -13.88
C LEU A 21 -25.71 -2.66 -12.54
N SER A 22 -25.15 -3.87 -12.54
CA SER A 22 -24.93 -4.68 -11.33
C SER A 22 -23.44 -4.71 -10.96
N VAL A 23 -23.15 -5.04 -9.70
CA VAL A 23 -21.79 -5.32 -9.25
C VAL A 23 -21.33 -6.65 -9.87
N ASN A 24 -20.05 -6.74 -10.22
CA ASN A 24 -19.47 -8.01 -10.64
C ASN A 24 -19.44 -8.98 -9.43
N PRO A 25 -20.06 -10.17 -9.51
CA PRO A 25 -20.12 -11.11 -8.37
C PRO A 25 -18.75 -11.62 -7.91
N ASN A 26 -17.70 -11.47 -8.72
CA ASN A 26 -16.33 -11.84 -8.36
C ASN A 26 -15.62 -10.77 -7.51
N ILE A 27 -16.28 -9.64 -7.20
CA ILE A 27 -15.71 -8.58 -6.37
C ILE A 27 -16.29 -8.68 -4.96
N LYS A 28 -15.41 -8.84 -3.97
CA LYS A 28 -15.72 -8.70 -2.55
C LYS A 28 -15.03 -7.45 -2.01
N TYR A 29 -15.72 -6.73 -1.13
CA TYR A 29 -15.18 -5.53 -0.47
C TYR A 29 -14.95 -5.85 1.00
N VAL A 30 -13.69 -5.95 1.39
CA VAL A 30 -13.27 -6.26 2.77
C VAL A 30 -12.75 -4.98 3.42
N ALA A 31 -13.34 -4.58 4.54
CA ALA A 31 -12.87 -3.44 5.32
C ALA A 31 -11.64 -3.88 6.11
N VAL A 32 -10.54 -3.13 6.03
CA VAL A 32 -9.31 -3.40 6.76
C VAL A 32 -8.76 -2.09 7.31
N ASP A 33 -8.42 -2.10 8.59
CA ASP A 33 -7.51 -1.14 9.21
C ASP A 33 -6.11 -1.77 9.35
N PHE A 34 -5.16 -1.31 8.53
CA PHE A 34 -3.81 -1.89 8.48
C PHE A 34 -2.95 -1.61 9.72
N GLU A 35 -3.34 -0.66 10.59
CA GLU A 35 -2.60 -0.38 11.84
C GLU A 35 -3.11 -1.24 13.02
N GLU A 36 -4.33 -1.78 12.91
CA GLU A 36 -5.04 -2.41 14.04
C GLU A 36 -5.46 -3.87 13.77
N GLN A 37 -5.39 -4.34 12.52
CA GLN A 37 -5.90 -5.65 12.12
C GLN A 37 -4.91 -6.44 11.25
N ASP A 38 -4.95 -7.77 11.36
CA ASP A 38 -4.35 -8.65 10.36
C ASP A 38 -5.23 -8.67 9.11
N PHE A 39 -4.74 -8.07 8.03
CA PHE A 39 -5.52 -7.98 6.80
C PHE A 39 -5.67 -9.34 6.11
N ILE A 40 -4.74 -10.29 6.27
CA ILE A 40 -4.87 -11.63 5.68
C ILE A 40 -5.98 -12.40 6.38
N GLU A 41 -6.06 -12.34 7.71
CA GLU A 41 -7.17 -12.93 8.47
C GLU A 41 -8.51 -12.32 8.01
N CYS A 42 -8.57 -11.00 7.88
CA CYS A 42 -9.76 -10.31 7.36
C CYS A 42 -10.16 -10.81 5.95
N LEU A 43 -9.19 -11.12 5.09
CA LEU A 43 -9.45 -11.69 3.77
C LEU A 43 -9.93 -13.14 3.86
N GLN A 44 -9.30 -13.98 4.69
CA GLN A 44 -9.68 -15.40 4.87
C GLN A 44 -11.10 -15.53 5.43
N ASP A 45 -11.49 -14.66 6.36
CA ASP A 45 -12.87 -14.54 6.86
C ASP A 45 -13.89 -14.19 5.75
N ASN A 46 -13.41 -13.76 4.58
CA ASN A 46 -14.20 -13.44 3.39
C ASN A 46 -13.90 -14.40 2.22
N ASP A 47 -13.53 -15.64 2.53
CA ASP A 47 -13.24 -16.75 1.61
C ASP A 47 -12.02 -16.52 0.69
N PHE A 48 -11.03 -15.74 1.12
CA PHE A 48 -9.74 -15.72 0.46
C PHE A 48 -8.98 -17.01 0.73
N ASP A 49 -8.58 -17.69 -0.34
CA ASP A 49 -7.72 -18.87 -0.28
C ASP A 49 -6.26 -18.43 -0.37
N VAL A 50 -5.49 -18.72 0.68
CA VAL A 50 -4.08 -18.32 0.79
C VAL A 50 -3.17 -19.19 -0.08
N ASP A 51 -3.62 -20.39 -0.46
CA ASP A 51 -2.84 -21.33 -1.29
C ASP A 51 -2.93 -20.98 -2.79
N GLU A 52 -3.89 -20.15 -3.20
CA GLU A 52 -4.07 -19.73 -4.59
C GLU A 52 -3.06 -18.63 -5.01
N PRO A 53 -2.51 -18.67 -6.23
CA PRO A 53 -1.64 -17.62 -6.76
C PRO A 53 -2.30 -16.25 -6.72
N THR A 54 -1.70 -15.30 -5.98
CA THR A 54 -2.32 -14.00 -5.71
C THR A 54 -1.41 -12.83 -6.06
N LEU A 55 -1.94 -11.85 -6.78
CA LEU A 55 -1.32 -10.53 -6.92
C LEU A 55 -1.92 -9.57 -5.88
N PHE A 56 -1.11 -9.18 -4.90
CA PHE A 56 -1.43 -8.13 -3.94
C PHE A 56 -1.06 -6.76 -4.54
N LEU A 57 -2.05 -5.91 -4.77
CA LEU A 57 -1.85 -4.53 -5.20
C LEU A 57 -2.04 -3.58 -4.01
N TRP A 58 -0.97 -2.90 -3.60
CA TRP A 58 -0.95 -2.03 -2.42
C TRP A 58 -0.43 -0.63 -2.74
N GLU A 59 -1.26 0.14 -3.45
CA GLU A 59 -0.92 1.47 -3.95
C GLU A 59 -1.54 2.60 -3.11
N GLY A 60 -0.77 3.67 -2.88
CA GLY A 60 -1.22 4.89 -2.24
C GLY A 60 -1.61 4.72 -0.78
N VAL A 61 -1.06 3.72 -0.10
CA VAL A 61 -1.40 3.40 1.31
C VAL A 61 -0.17 3.46 2.21
N CYS A 62 0.92 2.78 1.84
CA CYS A 62 2.03 2.54 2.77
C CYS A 62 2.61 3.83 3.37
N MET A 63 2.64 4.93 2.61
CA MET A 63 3.18 6.22 3.07
C MET A 63 2.42 6.84 4.26
N TYR A 64 1.19 6.40 4.53
CA TYR A 64 0.35 6.90 5.64
C TYR A 64 0.39 6.01 6.89
N LEU A 65 1.05 4.86 6.81
CA LEU A 65 1.19 3.89 7.89
C LEU A 65 2.54 4.07 8.60
N ASP A 66 2.61 3.70 9.87
CA ASP A 66 3.92 3.61 10.52
C ASP A 66 4.75 2.43 9.96
N GLU A 67 6.08 2.51 10.10
CA GLU A 67 7.00 1.50 9.57
C GLU A 67 6.72 0.10 10.11
N LYS A 68 6.24 0.00 11.36
CA LYS A 68 5.90 -1.28 11.98
C LYS A 68 4.73 -1.92 11.23
N SER A 69 3.66 -1.17 10.99
CA SER A 69 2.46 -1.62 10.27
C SER A 69 2.81 -2.00 8.83
N VAL A 70 3.71 -1.26 8.17
CA VAL A 70 4.19 -1.62 6.83
C VAL A 70 4.87 -2.98 6.83
N LYS A 71 5.81 -3.19 7.75
CA LYS A 71 6.51 -4.47 7.90
C LYS A 71 5.59 -5.61 8.32
N GLU A 72 4.57 -5.33 9.12
CA GLU A 72 3.58 -6.31 9.56
C GLU A 72 2.74 -6.81 8.38
N VAL A 73 2.22 -5.91 7.54
CA VAL A 73 1.52 -6.27 6.29
C VAL A 73 2.42 -7.14 5.39
N MET A 74 3.66 -6.72 5.16
CA MET A 74 4.62 -7.49 4.36
C MET A 74 4.91 -8.86 4.97
N ASN A 75 5.07 -8.95 6.29
CA ASN A 75 5.28 -10.22 6.98
C ASN A 75 4.06 -11.14 6.88
N ASN A 76 2.84 -10.61 6.96
CA ASN A 76 1.62 -11.40 6.83
C ASN A 76 1.49 -11.96 5.41
N ILE A 77 1.85 -11.20 4.37
CA ILE A 77 1.94 -11.71 2.99
C ILE A 77 2.96 -12.85 2.93
N LYS A 78 4.18 -12.62 3.40
CA LYS A 78 5.26 -13.61 3.36
C LYS A 78 4.91 -14.90 4.09
N ALA A 79 4.20 -14.79 5.22
CA ALA A 79 3.88 -15.93 6.07
C ALA A 79 2.72 -16.78 5.53
N ASN A 80 1.80 -16.18 4.78
CA ASN A 80 0.55 -16.84 4.40
C ASN A 80 0.38 -17.04 2.89
N ALA A 81 0.89 -16.16 2.04
CA ALA A 81 0.62 -16.22 0.60
C ALA A 81 1.31 -17.43 -0.07
N GLY A 82 0.60 -18.07 -1.00
CA GLY A 82 1.10 -19.16 -1.81
C GLY A 82 2.34 -18.77 -2.64
N SER A 83 3.16 -19.76 -3.02
CA SER A 83 4.49 -19.56 -3.61
C SER A 83 4.51 -18.83 -4.96
N GLU A 84 3.38 -18.73 -5.65
CA GLU A 84 3.23 -18.01 -6.92
C GLU A 84 2.52 -16.65 -6.74
N SER A 85 2.64 -16.06 -5.56
CA SER A 85 2.08 -14.75 -5.23
C SER A 85 3.08 -13.62 -5.42
N TYR A 86 2.57 -12.44 -5.76
CA TYR A 86 3.35 -11.24 -6.03
C TYR A 86 2.80 -10.05 -5.25
N LEU A 87 3.67 -9.16 -4.80
CA LEU A 87 3.31 -7.87 -4.20
C LEU A 87 3.76 -6.76 -5.15
N TYR A 88 2.81 -5.92 -5.55
CA TYR A 88 3.07 -4.65 -6.22
C TYR A 88 2.65 -3.51 -5.29
N MET A 89 3.54 -2.55 -5.07
CA MET A 89 3.26 -1.38 -4.25
C MET A 89 4.05 -0.17 -4.73
N ASP A 90 3.54 1.03 -4.43
CA ASP A 90 4.28 2.27 -4.58
C ASP A 90 4.98 2.63 -3.25
N ILE A 91 6.21 3.16 -3.35
CA ILE A 91 6.96 3.61 -2.18
C ILE A 91 7.52 4.99 -2.44
N LEU A 92 7.31 5.89 -1.48
CA LEU A 92 7.96 7.20 -1.47
C LEU A 92 9.38 7.06 -0.94
N THR A 93 10.34 7.57 -1.71
CA THR A 93 11.73 7.69 -1.27
C THR A 93 12.01 9.11 -0.76
N ALA A 94 12.77 9.20 0.33
CA ALA A 94 13.16 10.46 0.94
C ALA A 94 14.68 10.65 0.86
N LYS A 95 15.12 11.65 0.08
CA LYS A 95 16.55 11.99 0.01
C LYS A 95 17.05 12.46 1.38
N LYS A 96 18.17 11.91 1.85
CA LYS A 96 18.79 12.26 3.16
C LYS A 96 19.17 13.75 3.32
N ASN A 97 19.15 14.57 2.25
CA ASN A 97 19.44 16.00 2.33
C ASN A 97 18.29 16.82 2.95
N LYS A 98 18.37 16.96 4.28
CA LYS A 98 17.42 17.64 5.17
C LYS A 98 17.21 19.16 4.94
N SER A 99 17.69 19.77 3.85
CA SER A 99 17.59 21.23 3.64
C SER A 99 16.55 21.68 2.62
N ASN A 100 15.65 20.80 2.15
CA ASN A 100 14.59 21.23 1.25
C ASN A 100 13.42 21.83 2.04
N LYS A 101 13.44 23.16 2.22
CA LYS A 101 12.37 23.93 2.89
C LYS A 101 10.98 23.67 2.30
N VAL A 102 10.89 23.33 1.00
CA VAL A 102 9.61 23.00 0.34
C VAL A 102 9.08 21.66 0.81
N LEU A 103 9.93 20.64 0.94
CA LEU A 103 9.53 19.33 1.48
C LEU A 103 9.10 19.44 2.94
N GLN A 104 9.82 20.22 3.75
CA GLN A 104 9.43 20.47 5.14
C GLN A 104 8.11 21.24 5.25
N PHE A 105 7.89 22.21 4.36
CA PHE A 105 6.62 22.91 4.28
C PHE A 105 5.49 21.95 3.87
N LEU A 106 5.69 21.12 2.86
CA LEU A 106 4.71 20.12 2.41
C LEU A 106 4.35 19.14 3.54
N LEU A 107 5.35 18.57 4.20
CA LEU A 107 5.16 17.70 5.38
C LEU A 107 4.38 18.40 6.50
N SER A 108 4.66 19.68 6.74
CA SER A 108 3.93 20.47 7.75
C SER A 108 2.47 20.74 7.37
N VAL A 109 2.17 20.87 6.07
CA VAL A 109 0.79 20.99 5.56
C VAL A 109 0.07 19.65 5.70
N LEU A 110 0.73 18.54 5.34
CA LEU A 110 0.23 17.18 5.47
C LEU A 110 -0.11 16.81 6.94
N GLN A 111 0.77 17.16 7.89
CA GLN A 111 0.48 17.03 9.32
C GLN A 111 -0.75 17.85 9.75
N LYS A 112 -0.92 19.07 9.23
CA LYS A 112 -2.07 19.93 9.57
C LYS A 112 -3.40 19.42 9.02
N ILE A 113 -3.38 18.72 7.88
CA ILE A 113 -4.57 18.07 7.34
C ILE A 113 -4.79 16.65 7.90
N LYS A 114 -4.03 16.25 8.93
CA LYS A 114 -4.07 14.93 9.59
C LYS A 114 -3.68 13.75 8.70
N GLU A 115 -2.92 13.99 7.65
CA GLU A 115 -2.37 12.96 6.77
C GLU A 115 -0.84 13.01 6.78
N PRO A 116 -0.16 12.85 7.93
CA PRO A 116 1.29 12.84 7.96
C PRO A 116 1.81 11.67 7.10
N MET A 117 2.80 11.94 6.24
CA MET A 117 3.59 10.85 5.65
C MET A 117 4.42 10.22 6.77
N LYS A 118 4.02 9.03 7.19
CA LYS A 118 4.60 8.28 8.32
C LYS A 118 5.73 7.35 7.86
N PHE A 119 5.70 6.90 6.60
CA PHE A 119 6.68 5.97 6.06
C PHE A 119 7.26 6.46 4.73
N THR A 120 8.59 6.38 4.63
CA THR A 120 9.37 6.63 3.41
C THR A 120 10.66 5.81 3.49
N ILE A 121 11.21 5.39 2.36
CA ILE A 121 12.53 4.75 2.34
C ILE A 121 13.63 5.81 2.14
N PRO A 122 14.58 5.96 3.08
CA PRO A 122 15.66 6.93 2.93
C PRO A 122 16.63 6.55 1.81
N THR A 123 16.84 7.45 0.86
CA THR A 123 17.79 7.25 -0.25
C THR A 123 18.98 8.20 -0.17
N ASP A 124 20.15 7.74 -0.62
CA ASP A 124 21.27 8.63 -0.92
C ASP A 124 21.04 9.32 -2.27
N SER A 125 21.61 10.51 -2.43
CA SER A 125 21.73 11.25 -3.68
C SER A 125 22.29 10.46 -4.87
N LYS A 126 23.01 9.37 -4.61
CA LYS A 126 23.57 8.47 -5.63
C LYS A 126 22.65 7.29 -5.98
N ASP A 127 21.58 7.07 -5.22
CA ASP A 127 20.60 6.04 -5.51
C ASP A 127 19.67 6.53 -6.61
N THR A 128 20.05 6.23 -7.85
CA THR A 128 19.28 6.54 -9.06
C THR A 128 18.61 5.31 -9.66
N LYS A 129 18.82 4.13 -9.06
CA LYS A 129 18.40 2.83 -9.60
C LYS A 129 17.44 2.07 -8.68
N GLY A 130 17.19 2.60 -7.48
CA GLY A 130 16.32 1.95 -6.49
C GLY A 130 17.07 0.94 -5.63
N ASP A 131 18.38 1.09 -5.46
CA ASP A 131 19.21 0.15 -4.68
C ASP A 131 18.71 0.05 -3.22
N ALA A 132 18.32 1.18 -2.62
CA ALA A 132 17.77 1.18 -1.26
C ALA A 132 16.36 0.55 -1.17
N LEU A 133 15.58 0.62 -2.26
CA LEU A 133 14.30 -0.09 -2.33
C LEU A 133 14.55 -1.59 -2.40
N ALA A 134 15.50 -2.01 -3.25
CA ALA A 134 15.87 -3.41 -3.39
C ALA A 134 16.35 -4.00 -2.05
N GLU A 135 17.27 -3.31 -1.37
CA GLU A 135 17.76 -3.69 -0.05
C GLU A 135 16.61 -3.85 0.96
N PHE A 136 15.68 -2.90 1.02
CA PHE A 136 14.54 -2.98 1.93
C PHE A 136 13.64 -4.20 1.67
N PHE A 137 13.36 -4.52 0.40
CA PHE A 137 12.55 -5.69 0.05
C PHE A 137 13.28 -6.99 0.35
N GLU A 138 14.57 -7.07 0.03
CA GLU A 138 15.40 -8.24 0.33
C GLU A 138 15.49 -8.50 1.84
N GLU A 139 15.74 -7.45 2.64
CA GLU A 139 15.73 -7.53 4.12
C GLU A 139 14.37 -7.96 4.68
N SER A 140 13.29 -7.58 3.99
CA SER A 140 11.93 -7.99 4.35
C SER A 140 11.58 -9.42 3.89
N GLY A 141 12.49 -10.08 3.15
CA GLY A 141 12.33 -11.46 2.67
C GLY A 141 11.61 -11.58 1.32
N PHE A 142 11.61 -10.51 0.52
CA PHE A 142 11.00 -10.47 -0.81
C PHE A 142 12.08 -10.49 -1.90
N GLY A 143 11.89 -11.32 -2.92
CA GLY A 143 12.65 -11.21 -4.17
C GLY A 143 12.11 -10.05 -5.00
N VAL A 144 13.00 -9.16 -5.45
CA VAL A 144 12.62 -8.03 -6.31
C VAL A 144 12.64 -8.44 -7.77
N LEU A 145 11.49 -8.34 -8.44
CA LEU A 145 11.38 -8.62 -9.88
C LEU A 145 11.66 -7.38 -10.71
N GLU A 146 11.06 -6.26 -10.32
CA GLU A 146 11.13 -5.01 -11.07
C GLU A 146 11.00 -3.82 -10.11
N ILE A 147 11.75 -2.77 -10.40
CA ILE A 147 11.58 -1.45 -9.79
C ILE A 147 11.32 -0.47 -10.92
N CYS A 148 10.11 0.07 -10.97
CA CYS A 148 9.74 1.08 -11.96
C CYS A 148 10.01 2.48 -11.40
N HIS A 149 10.90 3.24 -12.02
CA HIS A 149 11.09 4.64 -11.68
C HIS A 149 10.22 5.54 -12.59
N PRO A 150 9.56 6.59 -12.07
CA PRO A 150 8.73 7.49 -12.89
C PRO A 150 9.45 8.18 -14.06
N ALA A 151 10.78 8.16 -14.07
CA ALA A 151 11.59 8.72 -15.16
C ALA A 151 11.75 7.77 -16.35
N ASP A 152 11.37 6.50 -16.18
CA ASP A 152 11.50 5.45 -17.19
C ASP A 152 10.16 5.18 -17.93
N MET A 153 9.10 5.90 -17.58
CA MET A 153 7.75 5.85 -18.17
C MET A 153 7.49 7.06 -19.08
#